data_AF-A0A1I6JLJ2-F1
#
_entry.id   AF-A0A1I6JLJ2-F1
#
_cell.length_a   1.000
_cell.length_b   1.000
_cell.length_c   1.000
_cell.angle_alpha   90.00
_cell.angle_beta   90.00
_cell.angle_gamma   90.00
#
_symmetry.space_group_name_H-M   'P 1'
#
loop_
_entity.id
_entity.type
_entity.pdbx_description
1 polymer ?
#
loop_
_entity_poly.entity_id
_entity_poly.type
_entity_poly.pdbx_seq_one_letter_code
_entity_poly.pdbx_strand_id
1 'polypeptide(L)'
;MQRPCPPSPALSVSACDGAPLSVPVVAHGSEPDVACRLRPLAGRQAGLRIGCAFARLAARLSAPASAVLLVLGLTGCGPAPDEPLRRWQVDTADLARGRTLMAHYQCGSCHAVPGVPGGAQRAPELARFGRRSYIAGQLPNTPETLQRWLLDPPGMLPGTTMPRLGLSERDARDIAGYLLSLQ
;
A
#
# COMPACT_ATOMS: atom_id res chain seq x y z
N MET A 1 14.38 41.45 -5.41
CA MET A 1 14.29 41.87 -3.99
C MET A 1 12.94 41.39 -3.45
N GLN A 2 12.91 40.26 -2.74
CA GLN A 2 11.69 39.64 -2.21
C GLN A 2 11.59 39.99 -0.72
N ARG A 3 10.44 40.51 -0.29
CA ARG A 3 10.19 40.95 1.10
C ARG A 3 9.83 39.74 1.97
N PRO A 4 10.29 39.66 3.23
CA PRO A 4 9.93 38.58 4.14
C PRO A 4 8.49 38.71 4.65
N CYS A 5 7.81 37.56 4.83
CA CYS A 5 6.50 37.46 5.48
C CYS A 5 6.60 37.72 7.00
N PRO A 6 5.57 38.33 7.62
CA PRO A 6 5.49 38.49 9.06
C PRO A 6 5.12 37.17 9.78
N PRO A 7 5.48 37.00 11.07
CA PRO A 7 5.09 35.84 11.85
C PRO A 7 3.61 35.92 12.29
N SER A 8 2.88 34.81 12.17
CA SER A 8 1.55 34.64 12.74
C SER A 8 1.62 34.50 14.26
N PRO A 9 0.71 35.13 15.03
CA PRO A 9 0.63 34.93 16.47
C PRO A 9 0.04 33.56 16.81
N ALA A 10 0.61 32.95 17.84
CA ALA A 10 0.08 31.77 18.51
C ALA A 10 -1.30 32.08 19.10
N LEU A 11 -2.29 31.25 18.80
CA LEU A 11 -3.56 31.25 19.52
C LEU A 11 -3.66 30.00 20.39
N SER A 12 -3.75 30.31 21.67
CA SER A 12 -3.89 29.47 22.84
C SER A 12 -5.16 28.63 22.83
N VAL A 13 -5.01 27.46 23.43
CA VAL A 13 -6.06 26.49 23.76
C VAL A 13 -7.10 27.13 24.68
N SER A 14 -8.38 26.94 24.39
CA SER A 14 -9.44 27.02 25.40
C SER A 14 -10.37 25.83 25.22
N ALA A 15 -10.24 24.88 26.14
CA ALA A 15 -11.24 23.87 26.40
C ALA A 15 -12.51 24.57 26.92
N CYS A 16 -13.67 24.12 26.44
CA CYS A 16 -14.95 24.37 27.11
C CYS A 16 -15.63 23.02 27.35
N ASP A 17 -16.00 22.84 28.60
CA ASP A 17 -16.74 21.76 29.21
C ASP A 17 -18.06 21.37 28.51
N GLY A 18 -18.33 20.07 28.55
CA GLY A 18 -19.52 19.51 29.20
C GLY A 18 -20.91 19.86 28.65
N ALA A 19 -21.49 18.97 27.84
CA ALA A 19 -22.83 18.41 28.08
C ALA A 19 -23.11 17.24 27.09
N PRO A 20 -23.74 16.15 27.55
CA PRO A 20 -24.05 14.99 26.71
C PRO A 20 -25.30 15.26 25.88
N LEU A 21 -25.16 15.27 24.56
CA LEU A 21 -26.31 15.19 23.65
C LEU A 21 -26.60 13.74 23.32
N SER A 22 -27.65 13.24 23.98
CA SER A 22 -28.34 12.00 23.71
C SER A 22 -28.94 12.04 22.31
N VAL A 23 -28.24 11.51 21.31
CA VAL A 23 -28.81 11.25 19.98
C VAL A 23 -29.40 9.84 19.99
N PRO A 24 -30.69 9.66 19.69
CA PRO A 24 -31.26 8.33 19.54
C PRO A 24 -30.65 7.64 18.32
N VAL A 25 -29.87 6.58 18.59
CA VAL A 25 -29.49 5.55 17.62
C VAL A 25 -30.76 4.92 17.07
N VAL A 26 -31.09 5.25 15.81
CA VAL A 26 -32.08 4.51 15.04
C VAL A 26 -31.42 3.21 14.59
N ALA A 27 -31.83 2.12 15.23
CA ALA A 27 -31.55 0.77 14.81
C ALA A 27 -32.48 0.39 13.64
N HIS A 28 -31.91 0.26 12.44
CA HIS A 28 -32.45 -0.60 11.39
C HIS A 28 -31.53 -1.82 11.33
N GLY A 29 -31.97 -2.98 11.81
CA GLY A 29 -32.60 -3.98 10.93
C GLY A 29 -31.49 -4.69 10.14
N SER A 30 -30.71 -5.62 10.71
CA SER A 30 -31.01 -7.05 10.90
C SER A 30 -31.71 -7.70 9.70
N GLU A 31 -30.93 -8.15 8.71
CA GLU A 31 -31.21 -9.37 7.94
C GLU A 31 -29.88 -10.05 7.50
N PRO A 32 -29.91 -11.38 7.27
CA PRO A 32 -28.80 -12.28 7.58
C PRO A 32 -28.09 -12.85 6.34
N ASP A 33 -26.97 -13.50 6.59
CA ASP A 33 -26.43 -14.59 5.76
C ASP A 33 -26.09 -14.26 4.29
N VAL A 34 -25.09 -13.40 4.09
CA VAL A 34 -24.21 -13.59 2.91
C VAL A 34 -23.30 -14.78 3.23
N ALA A 35 -23.88 -15.95 2.98
CA ALA A 35 -23.24 -17.24 3.04
C ALA A 35 -21.84 -17.17 2.40
N CYS A 36 -20.87 -17.53 3.22
CA CYS A 36 -19.54 -17.94 2.82
C CYS A 36 -19.68 -19.14 1.87
N ARG A 37 -19.96 -18.88 0.59
CA ARG A 37 -19.84 -19.88 -0.47
C ARG A 37 -18.36 -20.08 -0.73
N LEU A 38 -17.76 -20.91 0.12
CA LEU A 38 -16.56 -21.67 -0.19
C LEU A 38 -16.85 -22.47 -1.48
N ARG A 39 -16.58 -21.84 -2.64
CA ARG A 39 -16.48 -22.59 -3.89
C ARG A 39 -15.24 -23.46 -3.76
N PRO A 40 -15.37 -24.79 -3.88
CA PRO A 40 -14.24 -25.69 -3.86
C PRO A 40 -13.27 -25.30 -4.98
N LEU A 41 -12.00 -25.30 -4.61
CA LEU A 41 -10.82 -25.17 -5.46
C LEU A 41 -10.83 -26.29 -6.51
N ALA A 42 -11.64 -26.11 -7.56
CA ALA A 42 -11.55 -26.92 -8.77
C ALA A 42 -10.44 -26.31 -9.62
N GLY A 43 -9.20 -26.75 -9.34
CA GLY A 43 -8.06 -26.54 -10.19
C GLY A 43 -8.37 -26.99 -11.61
N ARG A 44 -8.57 -26.03 -12.52
CA ARG A 44 -8.31 -26.26 -13.93
C ARG A 44 -6.81 -26.09 -14.12
N GLN A 45 -6.08 -27.15 -13.77
CA GLN A 45 -4.80 -27.42 -14.40
C GLN A 45 -5.09 -27.59 -15.89
N ALA A 46 -5.08 -26.49 -16.63
CA ALA A 46 -4.73 -26.53 -18.04
C ALA A 46 -3.25 -26.92 -18.10
N GLY A 47 -2.97 -28.19 -17.82
CA GLY A 47 -1.74 -28.84 -18.19
C GLY A 47 -1.68 -28.78 -19.71
N LEU A 48 -1.13 -27.68 -20.21
CA LEU A 48 -0.71 -27.54 -21.59
C LEU A 48 0.22 -28.74 -21.82
N ARG A 49 -0.27 -29.70 -22.62
CA ARG A 49 0.44 -30.91 -23.00
C ARG A 49 1.61 -30.55 -23.92
N ILE A 50 2.58 -29.80 -23.42
CA ILE A 50 3.80 -29.42 -24.16
C ILE A 50 4.72 -30.64 -24.29
N GLY A 51 4.59 -31.64 -23.41
CA GLY A 51 5.56 -32.75 -23.28
C GLY A 51 5.55 -33.84 -24.36
N CYS A 52 4.47 -34.05 -25.13
CA CYS A 52 4.43 -35.19 -26.08
C CYS A 52 4.56 -34.81 -27.56
N ALA A 53 4.37 -33.54 -27.94
CA ALA A 53 4.49 -33.12 -29.34
C ALA A 53 5.95 -32.90 -29.77
N PHE A 54 6.84 -32.51 -28.84
CA PHE A 54 8.26 -32.29 -29.14
C PHE A 54 9.03 -33.59 -29.44
N ALA A 55 8.59 -34.74 -28.90
CA ALA A 55 9.32 -36.00 -29.05
C ALA A 55 9.16 -36.66 -30.43
N ARG A 56 8.21 -36.24 -31.27
CA ARG A 56 7.97 -36.87 -32.59
C ARG A 56 8.33 -36.01 -33.79
N LEU A 57 8.62 -34.71 -33.61
CA LEU A 57 9.05 -33.82 -34.70
C LEU A 57 10.59 -33.80 -34.88
N ALA A 58 11.36 -34.28 -33.90
CA ALA A 58 12.82 -34.36 -33.99
C ALA A 58 13.33 -35.41 -34.99
N ALA A 59 12.46 -36.27 -35.55
CA ALA A 59 12.87 -37.39 -36.37
C ALA A 59 12.97 -37.10 -37.89
N ARG A 60 12.65 -35.90 -38.37
CA ARG A 60 12.63 -35.60 -39.82
C ARG A 60 13.07 -34.19 -40.24
N LEU A 61 13.78 -33.45 -39.39
CA LEU A 61 14.31 -32.13 -39.76
C LEU A 61 15.81 -32.24 -40.04
N SER A 62 16.20 -31.98 -41.29
CA SER A 62 17.59 -31.91 -41.72
C SER A 62 18.35 -30.80 -40.97
N ALA A 63 19.66 -31.00 -40.85
CA ALA A 63 20.55 -30.32 -39.91
C ALA A 63 20.55 -28.77 -39.85
N PRO A 64 20.18 -27.96 -40.86
CA PRO A 64 20.25 -26.50 -40.68
C PRO A 64 19.05 -25.90 -39.92
N ALA A 65 17.93 -26.61 -39.78
CA ALA A 65 16.72 -26.07 -39.14
C ALA A 65 16.82 -26.01 -37.60
N SER A 66 17.67 -26.86 -36.99
CA SER A 66 17.86 -26.88 -35.53
C SER A 66 18.71 -25.73 -35.01
N ALA A 67 19.58 -25.14 -35.84
CA ALA A 67 20.40 -23.99 -35.43
C ALA A 67 19.55 -22.71 -35.30
N VAL A 68 18.53 -22.53 -36.15
CA VAL A 68 17.68 -21.33 -36.15
C VAL A 68 16.76 -21.28 -34.92
N LEU A 69 16.23 -22.42 -34.47
CA LEU A 69 15.44 -22.51 -33.24
C LEU A 69 16.26 -22.30 -31.96
N LEU A 70 17.55 -22.67 -31.97
CA LEU A 70 18.45 -22.43 -30.85
C LEU A 70 18.83 -20.94 -30.72
N VAL A 71 18.98 -20.24 -31.85
CA VAL A 71 19.29 -18.79 -31.88
C VAL A 71 18.10 -17.93 -31.43
N LEU A 72 16.86 -18.32 -31.77
CA LEU A 72 15.63 -17.63 -31.33
C LEU A 72 15.30 -17.81 -29.83
N GLY A 73 15.83 -18.86 -29.20
CA GLY A 73 15.64 -19.11 -27.76
C GLY A 73 16.52 -18.24 -26.85
N LEU A 74 17.58 -17.62 -27.38
CA LEU A 74 18.55 -16.83 -26.61
C LEU A 74 18.24 -15.33 -26.57
N THR A 75 17.29 -14.83 -27.37
CA THR A 75 16.90 -13.42 -27.39
C THR A 75 15.88 -13.02 -26.29
N GLY A 76 15.57 -13.92 -25.35
CA GLY A 76 14.59 -13.68 -24.29
C GLY A 76 15.11 -13.05 -22.99
N CYS A 77 16.42 -12.87 -22.81
CA CYS A 77 17.00 -12.26 -21.61
C CYS A 77 17.15 -10.74 -21.77
N GLY A 78 16.02 -10.02 -21.91
CA GLY A 78 15.99 -8.62 -21.51
C GLY A 78 15.95 -8.54 -19.98
N PRO A 79 16.62 -7.56 -19.32
CA PRO A 79 16.34 -7.31 -17.91
C PRO A 79 14.83 -7.06 -17.79
N ALA A 80 14.16 -7.77 -16.88
CA ALA A 80 12.85 -7.33 -16.44
C ALA A 80 13.00 -5.86 -16.03
N PRO A 81 12.12 -4.94 -16.47
CA PRO A 81 12.13 -3.59 -15.94
C PRO A 81 12.13 -3.70 -14.42
N ASP A 82 12.86 -2.81 -13.76
CA ASP A 82 12.96 -2.68 -12.31
C ASP A 82 11.56 -2.54 -11.68
N GLU A 83 10.90 -3.67 -11.50
CA GLU A 83 9.53 -3.85 -11.02
C GLU A 83 9.38 -4.02 -9.48
N PRO A 84 10.38 -3.80 -8.59
CA PRO A 84 10.07 -3.82 -7.17
C PRO A 84 9.31 -2.57 -6.72
N LEU A 85 9.46 -1.42 -7.41
CA LEU A 85 8.78 -0.18 -7.02
C LEU A 85 7.36 -0.08 -7.55
N ARG A 86 7.08 -0.54 -8.78
CA ARG A 86 5.74 -0.43 -9.40
C ARG A 86 4.66 -1.20 -8.65
N ARG A 87 4.97 -2.41 -8.17
CA ARG A 87 4.01 -3.23 -7.41
C ARG A 87 3.56 -2.60 -6.07
N TRP A 88 4.31 -1.63 -5.56
CA TRP A 88 4.03 -0.93 -4.31
C TRP A 88 3.73 0.55 -4.54
N GLN A 89 3.70 1.02 -5.78
CA GLN A 89 3.27 2.38 -6.08
C GLN A 89 1.75 2.42 -6.10
N VAL A 90 1.21 3.49 -5.52
CA VAL A 90 -0.19 3.83 -5.70
C VAL A 90 -0.24 4.68 -6.97
N ASP A 91 -0.73 4.14 -8.08
CA ASP A 91 -0.54 4.69 -9.44
C ASP A 91 -0.90 6.17 -9.63
N THR A 92 -1.78 6.72 -8.79
CA THR A 92 -2.21 8.12 -8.85
C THR A 92 -1.77 8.95 -7.64
N ALA A 93 -0.83 8.47 -6.84
CA ALA A 93 -0.36 9.18 -5.65
C ALA A 93 0.64 10.29 -6.00
N ASP A 94 0.46 11.45 -5.37
CA ASP A 94 1.45 12.52 -5.35
C ASP A 94 2.35 12.37 -4.11
N LEU A 95 3.57 11.88 -4.33
CA LEU A 95 4.53 11.60 -3.24
C LEU A 95 4.96 12.86 -2.48
N ALA A 96 5.10 13.98 -3.19
CA ALA A 96 5.53 15.25 -2.59
C ALA A 96 4.41 15.82 -1.70
N ARG A 97 3.16 15.72 -2.17
CA ARG A 97 1.98 16.02 -1.36
C ARG A 97 1.88 15.08 -0.17
N GLY A 98 2.06 13.78 -0.38
CA GLY A 98 2.06 12.76 0.68
C GLY A 98 3.02 13.10 1.83
N ARG A 99 4.27 13.46 1.51
CA ARG A 99 5.24 13.92 2.51
C ARG A 99 4.77 15.16 3.27
N THR A 100 4.21 16.15 2.57
CA THR A 100 3.69 17.39 3.18
C THR A 100 2.53 17.09 4.13
N LEU A 101 1.62 16.22 3.69
CA LEU A 101 0.48 15.79 4.50
C LEU A 101 0.90 15.04 5.76
N MET A 102 1.98 14.26 5.73
CA MET A 102 2.49 13.63 6.94
C MET A 102 2.91 14.64 8.02
N ALA A 103 3.39 15.82 7.63
CA ALA A 103 3.64 16.91 8.58
C ALA A 103 2.32 17.49 9.10
N HIS A 104 1.36 17.75 8.20
CA HIS A 104 0.04 18.29 8.52
C HIS A 104 -0.76 17.40 9.49
N TYR A 105 -0.79 16.09 9.25
CA TYR A 105 -1.43 15.09 10.11
C TYR A 105 -0.56 14.67 11.30
N GLN A 106 0.56 15.38 11.54
CA GLN A 106 1.42 15.20 12.72
C GLN A 106 1.98 13.77 12.88
N CYS A 107 2.24 13.07 11.77
CA CYS A 107 2.83 11.72 11.81
C CYS A 107 4.19 11.72 12.52
N GLY A 108 4.96 12.81 12.37
CA GLY A 108 6.25 13.02 13.04
C GLY A 108 6.18 13.15 14.57
N SER A 109 4.97 13.32 15.14
CA SER A 109 4.77 13.36 16.58
C SER A 109 4.93 11.99 17.25
N CYS A 110 4.78 10.89 16.50
CA CYS A 110 4.91 9.52 17.00
C CYS A 110 6.02 8.72 16.30
N HIS A 111 6.24 8.99 15.01
CA HIS A 111 7.19 8.26 14.18
C HIS A 111 8.37 9.14 13.77
N ALA A 112 9.55 8.55 13.67
CA ALA A 112 10.64 9.12 12.88
C ALA A 112 10.39 8.86 11.39
N VAL A 113 10.24 9.92 10.60
CA VAL A 113 9.92 9.86 9.17
C VAL A 113 10.91 10.72 8.39
N PRO A 114 11.59 10.19 7.35
CA PRO A 114 12.55 10.96 6.59
C PRO A 114 11.93 12.25 6.05
N GLY A 115 12.49 13.37 6.49
CA GLY A 115 12.17 14.67 5.94
C GLY A 115 10.78 15.22 6.25
N VAL A 116 10.10 14.64 7.23
CA VAL A 116 8.93 15.21 7.89
C VAL A 116 9.40 15.72 9.26
N PRO A 117 9.11 16.98 9.63
CA PRO A 117 9.48 17.51 10.94
C PRO A 117 8.89 16.68 12.09
N GLY A 118 9.63 16.61 13.20
CA GLY A 118 9.31 15.73 14.33
C GLY A 118 10.43 14.71 14.54
N GLY A 119 10.06 13.47 14.86
CA GLY A 119 11.02 12.40 15.17
C GLY A 119 10.87 11.79 16.55
N ALA A 120 9.68 11.92 17.15
CA ALA A 120 9.41 11.16 18.36
C ALA A 120 9.52 9.66 18.07
N GLN A 121 10.00 8.91 19.05
CA GLN A 121 10.18 7.46 18.95
C GLN A 121 9.12 6.72 19.78
N ARG A 122 7.91 7.27 19.84
CA ARG A 122 6.76 6.63 20.51
C ARG A 122 6.22 5.44 19.72
N ALA A 123 6.52 5.40 18.42
CA ALA A 123 6.21 4.32 17.51
C ALA A 123 7.42 4.02 16.60
N PRO A 124 7.47 2.85 15.92
CA PRO A 124 8.60 2.47 15.08
C PRO A 124 8.90 3.50 13.98
N GLU A 125 10.17 3.72 13.65
CA GLU A 125 10.55 4.60 12.54
C GLU A 125 9.93 4.15 11.20
N LEU A 126 9.82 5.04 10.21
CA LEU A 126 9.24 4.74 8.90
C LEU A 126 10.25 4.86 7.74
N ALA A 127 11.54 5.01 8.04
CA ALA A 127 12.57 5.34 7.04
C ALA A 127 12.72 4.34 5.88
N ARG A 128 12.36 3.07 6.10
CA ARG A 128 12.41 1.99 5.09
C ARG A 128 11.08 1.26 5.00
N PHE A 129 9.98 2.00 5.14
CA PHE A 129 8.66 1.40 5.27
C PHE A 129 8.26 0.54 4.06
N GLY A 130 8.60 0.96 2.84
CA GLY A 130 8.32 0.22 1.60
C GLY A 130 8.94 -1.18 1.54
N ARG A 131 9.99 -1.45 2.34
CA ARG A 131 10.60 -2.78 2.45
C ARG A 131 9.92 -3.71 3.44
N ARG A 132 8.96 -3.22 4.21
CA ARG A 132 8.27 -4.02 5.23
C ARG A 132 7.25 -4.94 4.57
N SER A 133 7.20 -6.18 5.02
CA SER A 133 6.13 -7.10 4.63
C SER A 133 4.82 -6.82 5.35
N TYR A 134 4.88 -6.20 6.53
CA TYR A 134 3.73 -5.99 7.40
C TYR A 134 3.59 -4.54 7.90
N ILE A 135 2.35 -4.07 7.95
CA ILE A 135 1.91 -2.84 8.60
C ILE A 135 1.53 -3.20 10.04
N ALA A 136 2.01 -2.42 11.01
CA ALA A 136 1.81 -2.65 12.44
C ALA A 136 2.16 -4.09 12.90
N GLY A 137 3.04 -4.78 12.15
CA GLY A 137 3.47 -6.16 12.43
C GLY A 137 2.43 -7.24 12.14
N GLN A 138 1.23 -6.91 11.63
CA GLN A 138 0.13 -7.88 11.46
C GLN A 138 -0.54 -7.84 10.09
N LEU A 139 -0.72 -6.65 9.51
CA LEU A 139 -1.46 -6.49 8.26
C LEU A 139 -0.51 -6.58 7.06
N PRO A 140 -0.86 -7.23 5.94
CA PRO A 140 -0.01 -7.28 4.76
C PRO A 140 0.24 -5.86 4.22
N ASN A 141 1.49 -5.52 3.92
CA ASN A 141 1.84 -4.20 3.41
C ASN A 141 1.56 -4.06 1.91
N THR A 142 0.27 -3.99 1.54
CA THR A 142 -0.17 -3.68 0.16
C THR A 142 -0.66 -2.23 0.05
N PRO A 143 -0.64 -1.61 -1.14
CA PRO A 143 -1.15 -0.26 -1.34
C PRO A 143 -2.58 -0.05 -0.82
N GLU A 144 -3.46 -1.01 -1.04
CA GLU A 144 -4.87 -0.96 -0.63
C GLU A 144 -5.02 -1.14 0.88
N THR A 145 -4.22 -2.02 1.47
CA THR A 145 -4.25 -2.28 2.91
C THR A 145 -3.68 -1.10 3.69
N LEU A 146 -2.63 -0.47 3.17
CA LEU A 146 -2.05 0.73 3.77
C LEU A 146 -3.02 1.92 3.72
N GLN A 147 -3.70 2.14 2.60
CA GLN A 147 -4.71 3.20 2.51
C GLN A 147 -5.84 2.99 3.52
N ARG A 148 -6.40 1.77 3.61
CA ARG A 148 -7.42 1.45 4.61
C ARG A 148 -6.92 1.61 6.03
N TRP A 149 -5.67 1.21 6.29
CA TRP A 149 -5.03 1.36 7.60
C TRP A 149 -4.95 2.83 8.01
N LEU A 150 -4.56 3.72 7.10
CA LEU A 150 -4.45 5.15 7.36
C LEU A 150 -5.82 5.82 7.62
N LEU A 151 -6.90 5.27 7.06
CA LEU A 151 -8.27 5.79 7.24
C LEU A 151 -8.86 5.39 8.60
N ASP A 152 -8.74 4.13 9.00
CA ASP A 152 -9.29 3.64 10.27
C ASP A 152 -8.40 2.57 10.95
N PRO A 153 -7.29 2.98 11.58
CA PRO A 153 -6.40 2.03 12.24
C PRO A 153 -7.09 1.21 13.34
N PRO A 154 -7.89 1.79 14.28
CA PRO A 154 -8.58 1.01 15.31
C PRO A 154 -9.61 0.01 14.77
N GLY A 155 -10.25 0.32 13.64
CA GLY A 155 -11.16 -0.62 12.97
C GLY A 155 -10.46 -1.79 12.30
N MET A 156 -9.21 -1.60 11.83
CA MET A 156 -8.42 -2.67 11.23
C MET A 156 -7.61 -3.49 12.24
N LEU A 157 -7.11 -2.86 13.31
CA LEU A 157 -6.37 -3.52 14.37
C LEU A 157 -6.84 -3.01 15.75
N PRO A 158 -7.82 -3.69 16.37
CA PRO A 158 -8.28 -3.35 17.71
C PRO A 158 -7.12 -3.34 18.72
N GLY A 159 -7.05 -2.30 19.55
CA GLY A 159 -5.98 -2.11 20.53
C GLY A 159 -4.72 -1.40 20.00
N THR A 160 -4.69 -1.02 18.72
CA THR A 160 -3.64 -0.12 18.22
C THR A 160 -3.68 1.24 18.92
N THR A 161 -2.49 1.82 19.15
CA THR A 161 -2.35 3.19 19.68
C THR A 161 -2.42 4.25 18.59
N MET A 162 -2.41 3.85 17.31
CA MET A 162 -2.56 4.77 16.18
C MET A 162 -4.03 5.23 16.08
N PRO A 163 -4.34 6.53 16.26
CA PRO A 163 -5.72 7.01 16.28
C PRO A 163 -6.29 7.14 14.86
N ARG A 164 -7.62 7.32 14.76
CA ARG A 164 -8.23 7.87 13.54
C ARG A 164 -7.77 9.30 13.32
N LEU A 165 -7.08 9.54 12.21
CA LEU A 165 -6.48 10.83 11.88
C LEU A 165 -7.41 11.74 11.05
N GLY A 166 -8.53 11.22 10.56
CA GLY A 166 -9.48 11.98 9.74
C GLY A 166 -8.95 12.32 8.34
N LEU A 167 -8.22 11.40 7.72
CA LEU A 167 -7.73 11.56 6.34
C LEU A 167 -8.89 11.45 5.35
N SER A 168 -8.82 12.24 4.28
CA SER A 168 -9.58 11.91 3.06
C SER A 168 -8.95 10.71 2.35
N GLU A 169 -9.71 10.03 1.49
CA GLU A 169 -9.17 8.93 0.67
C GLU A 169 -7.99 9.37 -0.19
N ARG A 170 -8.03 10.59 -0.73
CA ARG A 170 -6.93 11.16 -1.52
C ARG A 170 -5.69 11.38 -0.67
N ASP A 171 -5.85 11.86 0.57
CA ASP A 171 -4.71 12.07 1.47
C ASP A 171 -4.09 10.75 1.89
N ALA A 172 -4.92 9.75 2.21
CA ALA A 172 -4.47 8.40 2.52
C ALA A 172 -3.70 7.79 1.34
N ARG A 173 -4.17 8.02 0.10
CA ARG A 173 -3.52 7.58 -1.13
C ARG A 173 -2.12 8.19 -1.30
N ASP A 174 -2.02 9.51 -1.18
CA ASP A 174 -0.76 10.24 -1.37
C ASP A 174 0.26 9.89 -0.27
N ILE A 175 -0.19 9.79 0.99
CA ILE A 175 0.65 9.35 2.11
C ILE A 175 1.10 7.90 1.93
N ALA A 176 0.21 6.99 1.53
CA ALA A 176 0.55 5.60 1.27
C ALA A 176 1.61 5.49 0.15
N GLY A 177 1.45 6.25 -0.94
CA GLY A 177 2.43 6.31 -2.01
C GLY A 177 3.80 6.75 -1.49
N TYR A 178 3.85 7.82 -0.69
CA TYR A 178 5.11 8.30 -0.11
C TYR A 178 5.76 7.22 0.77
N LEU A 179 5.00 6.60 1.69
CA LEU A 179 5.51 5.55 2.58
C LEU A 179 6.07 4.34 1.83
N LEU A 180 5.40 3.91 0.75
CA LEU A 180 5.83 2.77 -0.04
C LEU A 180 7.07 3.08 -0.91
N SER A 181 7.32 4.35 -1.22
CA SER A 181 8.55 4.79 -1.89
C SER A 181 9.80 4.75 -0.99
N LEU A 182 9.66 4.61 0.33
CA LEU A 182 10.77 4.61 1.28
C LEU A 182 11.46 3.23 1.35
N GLN A 183 12.66 3.11 0.77
CA GLN A 183 13.46 1.88 0.68
C GLN A 183 14.66 1.86 1.66
#